data_AF-A0A925ZVA2-F1
#
_entry.id   AF-A0A925ZVA2-F1
#
_cell.length_a   1.000
_cell.length_b   1.000
_cell.length_c   1.000
_cell.angle_alpha   90.00
_cell.angle_beta   90.00
_cell.angle_gamma   90.00
#
_symmetry.space_group_name_H-M   'P 1'
#
loop_
_entity.id
_entity.type
_entity.pdbx_description
1 polymer ?
#
loop_
_entity_poly.entity_id
_entity_poly.type
_entity_poly.pdbx_seq_one_letter_code
_entity_poly.pdbx_strand_id
1 'polypeptide(L)'
;GALQSYQFSLDRFRVLRYTAAREQILSDLRVWNRTLPPFSPVREQIIALIDAEPEKRYVARFPRSVLPLLQFASLLPLPLALLLLVLVVPTVSVQAPGVLQPLSLRVFYDPLRALGTLAVLAPLVMASYAALGMLIIALLPISQIDEEQPDYLITNADGITRYDERGRAQQQMPWRSVRRWFGLERRIWSRPLPLYSRSFLEDERGDDLRIDGITGWYASLQRDILQRLDQAGVAVQRSDLGYTLLRSKSGVAAVLGCVLLLIYAAAENNALPLLDAIGPQAYALFSILASSCVLILWPAAYWLARRPLMLRRELELNERLPYVVGAVGLLPIVAFLISGGRAIALPALNYSLLVWGVYMVAEAVVTLLLPRQALLRRVVVSLAVLSILLAIALPFYQVYSSTYTNAAVRRAGQASNAGGIAPASVISEGVEAAQAPAASGDPLALLELGKIEFYAAQEWEKRGGGNERYQQAIATFDRAIAAAEPNSLTLALIYSNRALAYSRIGDQARTLRDANIALEICRLPRNVDDNNCVDIRKEVAEIVQQ
;
A
#
# COMPACT_ATOMS: atom_id res chain seq x y z
N GLY A 1 -41.69 -34.00 2.38
CA GLY A 1 -42.46 -32.76 2.58
C GLY A 1 -42.00 -31.69 1.61
N ALA A 2 -41.40 -30.60 2.09
CA ALA A 2 -41.11 -29.40 1.28
C ALA A 2 -40.29 -29.68 -0.01
N LEU A 3 -39.24 -30.51 0.05
CA LEU A 3 -38.42 -30.80 -1.13
C LEU A 3 -39.21 -31.51 -2.24
N GLN A 4 -40.12 -32.41 -1.89
CA GLN A 4 -41.00 -33.09 -2.85
C GLN A 4 -41.96 -32.09 -3.50
N SER A 5 -42.46 -31.09 -2.74
CA SER A 5 -43.28 -30.01 -3.28
C SER A 5 -42.52 -29.17 -4.31
N TYR A 6 -41.24 -28.87 -4.04
CA TYR A 6 -40.38 -28.18 -5.01
C TYR A 6 -40.13 -29.03 -6.26
N GLN A 7 -39.82 -30.32 -6.10
CA GLN A 7 -39.63 -31.25 -7.22
C GLN A 7 -40.88 -31.34 -8.11
N PHE A 8 -42.05 -31.56 -7.51
CA PHE A 8 -43.33 -31.60 -8.22
C PHE A 8 -43.61 -30.29 -8.97
N SER A 9 -43.31 -29.15 -8.35
CA SER A 9 -43.52 -27.84 -8.97
C SER A 9 -42.56 -27.60 -10.13
N LEU A 10 -41.29 -28.00 -10.01
CA LEU A 10 -40.31 -27.95 -11.10
C LEU A 10 -40.78 -28.78 -12.30
N ASP A 11 -41.20 -30.02 -12.07
CA ASP A 11 -41.69 -30.90 -13.13
C ASP A 11 -42.92 -30.31 -13.83
N ARG A 12 -43.88 -29.77 -13.05
CA ARG A 12 -45.07 -29.11 -13.61
C ARG A 12 -44.72 -27.88 -14.44
N PHE A 13 -43.85 -27.00 -13.95
CA PHE A 13 -43.46 -25.80 -14.69
C PHE A 13 -42.59 -26.09 -15.91
N ARG A 14 -41.85 -27.21 -15.90
CA ARG A 14 -41.15 -27.73 -17.08
C ARG A 14 -42.13 -28.09 -18.19
N VAL A 15 -43.20 -28.82 -17.87
CA VAL A 15 -44.26 -29.19 -18.83
C VAL A 15 -44.98 -27.95 -19.38
N LEU A 16 -45.29 -27.00 -18.51
CA LEU A 16 -45.97 -25.76 -18.88
C LEU A 16 -45.06 -24.73 -19.57
N ARG A 17 -43.75 -24.98 -19.66
CA ARG A 17 -42.73 -24.04 -20.17
C ARG A 17 -42.75 -22.68 -19.47
N TYR A 18 -43.09 -22.66 -18.18
CA TYR A 18 -43.19 -21.41 -17.42
C TYR A 18 -41.85 -21.06 -16.76
N THR A 19 -40.94 -20.50 -17.57
CA THR A 19 -39.53 -20.30 -17.19
C THR A 19 -39.34 -19.44 -15.94
N ALA A 20 -40.13 -18.39 -15.77
CA ALA A 20 -40.02 -17.49 -14.61
C ALA A 20 -40.31 -18.21 -13.28
N ALA A 21 -41.39 -18.99 -13.22
CA ALA A 21 -41.76 -19.76 -12.03
C ALA A 21 -40.71 -20.85 -11.71
N ARG A 22 -40.15 -21.49 -12.74
CA ARG A 22 -39.04 -22.45 -12.59
C ARG A 22 -37.82 -21.80 -11.97
N GLU A 23 -37.37 -20.65 -12.49
CA GLU A 23 -36.20 -19.95 -11.97
C GLU A 23 -36.39 -19.44 -10.54
N GLN A 24 -37.61 -19.03 -10.17
CA GLN A 24 -37.94 -18.67 -8.80
C GLN A 24 -37.71 -19.84 -7.84
N ILE A 25 -38.22 -21.03 -8.17
CA ILE A 25 -37.99 -22.25 -7.38
C ILE A 25 -36.50 -22.58 -7.28
N LEU A 26 -35.78 -22.52 -8.39
CA LEU A 26 -34.34 -22.79 -8.38
C LEU A 26 -33.59 -21.78 -7.51
N SER A 27 -34.00 -20.51 -7.53
CA SER A 27 -33.46 -19.50 -6.62
C SER A 27 -33.70 -19.86 -5.16
N ASP A 28 -34.94 -20.23 -4.80
CA ASP A 28 -35.31 -20.60 -3.43
C ASP A 28 -34.56 -21.84 -2.94
N LEU A 29 -34.44 -22.87 -3.79
CA LEU A 29 -33.64 -24.07 -3.52
C LEU A 29 -32.16 -23.73 -3.30
N ARG A 30 -31.59 -22.83 -4.11
CA ARG A 30 -30.19 -22.40 -3.95
C ARG A 30 -29.99 -21.60 -2.65
N VAL A 31 -30.96 -20.78 -2.24
CA VAL A 31 -30.94 -20.07 -0.95
C VAL A 31 -31.03 -21.08 0.20
N TRP A 32 -31.95 -22.03 0.13
CA TRP A 32 -32.11 -23.09 1.13
C TRP A 32 -30.85 -23.95 1.27
N ASN A 33 -30.20 -24.31 0.17
CA ASN A 33 -28.92 -25.04 0.19
C ASN A 33 -27.83 -24.32 0.99
N ARG A 34 -27.79 -22.98 0.96
CA ARG A 34 -26.79 -22.18 1.70
C ARG A 34 -27.02 -22.15 3.21
N THR A 35 -28.25 -22.35 3.67
CA THR A 35 -28.57 -22.34 5.10
C THR A 35 -28.39 -23.70 5.77
N LEU A 36 -28.19 -24.76 4.98
CA LEU A 36 -28.02 -26.12 5.50
C LEU A 36 -26.57 -26.41 5.92
N PRO A 37 -26.35 -27.23 6.97
CA PRO A 37 -25.02 -27.68 7.37
C PRO A 37 -24.25 -28.38 6.24
N PRO A 38 -22.91 -28.34 6.25
CA PRO A 38 -22.10 -29.22 5.42
C PRO A 38 -22.51 -30.70 5.61
N PHE A 39 -22.58 -31.46 4.52
CA PHE A 39 -22.88 -32.92 4.53
C PHE A 39 -24.30 -33.34 4.95
N SER A 40 -25.28 -32.42 4.95
CA SER A 40 -26.69 -32.80 5.13
C SER A 40 -27.20 -33.62 3.92
N PRO A 41 -27.92 -34.74 4.12
CA PRO A 41 -28.51 -35.51 3.03
C PRO A 41 -29.54 -34.69 2.24
N VAL A 42 -30.25 -33.77 2.91
CA VAL A 42 -31.18 -32.84 2.25
C VAL A 42 -30.42 -31.92 1.31
N ARG A 43 -29.21 -31.52 1.68
CA ARG A 43 -28.34 -30.68 0.84
C ARG A 43 -27.95 -31.42 -0.44
N GLU A 44 -27.59 -32.69 -0.34
CA GLU A 44 -27.27 -33.53 -1.51
C GLU A 44 -28.48 -33.70 -2.43
N GLN A 45 -29.67 -33.91 -1.88
CA GLN A 45 -30.90 -34.01 -2.67
C GLN A 45 -31.25 -32.69 -3.36
N ILE A 46 -31.07 -31.54 -2.68
CA ILE A 46 -31.27 -30.22 -3.31
C ILE A 46 -30.25 -29.99 -4.43
N ILE A 47 -28.98 -30.36 -4.21
CA ILE A 47 -27.93 -30.25 -5.24
C ILE A 47 -28.29 -31.12 -6.44
N ALA A 48 -28.67 -32.39 -6.22
CA ALA A 48 -29.09 -33.30 -7.29
C ALA A 48 -30.30 -32.76 -8.06
N LEU A 49 -31.29 -32.18 -7.37
CA LEU A 49 -32.47 -31.58 -8.00
C LEU A 49 -32.11 -30.36 -8.85
N ILE A 50 -31.26 -29.46 -8.35
CA ILE A 50 -30.75 -28.32 -9.11
C ILE A 50 -29.92 -28.80 -10.30
N ASP A 51 -29.08 -29.82 -10.11
CA ASP A 51 -28.16 -30.31 -11.14
C ASP A 51 -28.89 -31.05 -12.26
N ALA A 52 -30.01 -31.71 -11.95
CA ALA A 52 -30.87 -32.41 -12.90
C ALA A 52 -31.65 -31.48 -13.86
N GLU A 53 -31.74 -30.18 -13.59
CA GLU A 53 -32.46 -29.27 -14.48
C GLU A 53 -31.79 -29.21 -15.87
N PRO A 54 -32.55 -29.45 -16.96
CA PRO A 54 -32.00 -29.50 -18.31
C PRO A 54 -31.55 -28.13 -18.82
N GLU A 55 -32.14 -27.06 -18.28
CA GLU A 55 -31.86 -25.69 -18.64
C GLU A 55 -31.73 -24.85 -17.37
N LYS A 56 -30.65 -24.08 -17.25
CA LYS A 56 -30.38 -23.24 -16.09
C LYS A 56 -30.05 -21.82 -16.56
N ARG A 57 -30.71 -20.82 -15.94
CA ARG A 57 -30.42 -19.41 -16.19
C ARG A 57 -29.52 -18.83 -15.09
N TYR A 58 -28.51 -18.08 -15.52
CA TYR A 58 -27.56 -17.40 -14.66
C TYR A 58 -27.49 -15.92 -15.04
N VAL A 59 -27.95 -15.04 -14.15
CA VAL A 59 -28.07 -13.60 -14.42
C VAL A 59 -26.89 -12.85 -13.80
N ALA A 60 -26.28 -11.92 -14.53
CA ALA A 60 -25.27 -11.01 -13.99
C ALA A 60 -25.86 -10.13 -12.87
N ARG A 61 -25.08 -9.84 -11.83
CA ARG A 61 -25.56 -8.98 -10.73
C ARG A 61 -25.66 -7.50 -11.10
N PHE A 62 -24.94 -7.08 -12.12
CA PHE A 62 -24.83 -5.68 -12.53
C PHE A 62 -24.82 -5.59 -14.06
N PRO A 63 -25.38 -4.51 -14.64
CA PRO A 63 -25.19 -4.19 -16.05
C PRO A 63 -23.70 -4.09 -16.40
N ARG A 64 -23.36 -4.48 -17.63
CA ARG A 64 -21.97 -4.51 -18.10
C ARG A 64 -21.36 -3.11 -18.18
N SER A 65 -22.19 -2.10 -18.44
CA SER A 65 -21.86 -0.67 -18.50
C SER A 65 -21.23 -0.16 -17.19
N VAL A 66 -21.73 -0.62 -16.05
CA VAL A 66 -21.34 -0.18 -14.69
C VAL A 66 -20.10 -0.91 -14.17
N LEU A 67 -19.81 -2.11 -14.68
CA LEU A 67 -18.75 -2.97 -14.17
C LEU A 67 -17.35 -2.30 -14.13
N PRO A 68 -16.88 -1.56 -15.17
CA PRO A 68 -15.58 -0.89 -15.11
C PRO A 68 -15.49 0.16 -14.00
N LEU A 69 -16.58 0.88 -13.74
CA LEU A 69 -16.65 1.89 -12.68
C LEU A 69 -16.53 1.23 -11.30
N LEU A 70 -17.27 0.14 -11.07
CA LEU A 70 -17.20 -0.64 -9.82
C LEU A 70 -15.81 -1.27 -9.61
N GLN A 71 -15.18 -1.76 -10.68
CA GLN A 71 -13.81 -2.26 -10.62
C GLN A 71 -12.85 -1.13 -10.25
N PHE A 72 -12.90 0.01 -10.93
CA PHE A 72 -12.03 1.15 -10.62
C PHE A 72 -12.20 1.62 -9.17
N ALA A 73 -13.45 1.81 -8.75
CA ALA A 73 -13.73 2.33 -7.44
C ALA A 73 -13.47 1.35 -6.28
N SER A 74 -13.41 0.04 -6.53
CA SER A 74 -12.95 -0.91 -5.52
C SER A 74 -11.43 -1.01 -5.43
N LEU A 75 -10.68 -0.51 -6.43
CA LEU A 75 -9.22 -0.39 -6.34
C LEU A 75 -8.77 0.90 -5.65
N LEU A 76 -9.52 2.00 -5.80
CA LEU A 76 -9.16 3.33 -5.28
C LEU A 76 -8.94 3.41 -3.74
N PRO A 77 -9.71 2.70 -2.89
CA PRO A 77 -9.59 2.84 -1.44
C PRO A 77 -8.28 2.29 -0.91
N LEU A 78 -7.66 1.32 -1.60
CA LEU A 78 -6.40 0.71 -1.15
C LEU A 78 -5.20 1.69 -1.18
N PRO A 79 -4.88 2.36 -2.31
CA PRO A 79 -3.81 3.37 -2.32
C PRO A 79 -4.16 4.57 -1.44
N LEU A 80 -5.44 4.96 -1.34
CA LEU A 80 -5.87 6.02 -0.43
C LEU A 80 -5.64 5.64 1.05
N ALA A 81 -5.96 4.40 1.43
CA ALA A 81 -5.72 3.87 2.76
C ALA A 81 -4.23 3.85 3.09
N LEU A 82 -3.39 3.40 2.16
CA LEU A 82 -1.93 3.41 2.33
C LEU A 82 -1.39 4.84 2.47
N LEU A 83 -1.88 5.77 1.65
CA LEU A 83 -1.48 7.18 1.71
C LEU A 83 -1.91 7.82 3.04
N LEU A 84 -3.14 7.56 3.51
CA LEU A 84 -3.62 8.05 4.80
C LEU A 84 -2.85 7.45 5.98
N LEU A 85 -2.56 6.15 5.95
CA LEU A 85 -1.73 5.50 6.97
C LEU A 85 -0.36 6.18 7.06
N VAL A 86 0.23 6.47 5.90
CA VAL A 86 1.55 7.11 5.80
C VAL A 86 1.53 8.56 6.28
N LEU A 87 0.42 9.28 6.11
CA LEU A 87 0.28 10.67 6.57
C LEU A 87 -0.01 10.77 8.07
N VAL A 88 -0.75 9.81 8.64
CA VAL A 88 -1.29 9.93 10.01
C VAL A 88 -0.37 9.28 11.06
N VAL A 89 0.44 8.30 10.67
CA VAL A 89 1.22 7.51 11.63
C VAL A 89 2.47 8.22 12.16
N PRO A 90 3.32 8.89 11.36
CA PRO A 90 4.52 9.51 11.89
C PRO A 90 4.17 10.81 12.61
N THR A 91 4.42 10.84 13.92
CA THR A 91 4.43 12.08 14.71
C THR A 91 5.86 12.49 14.98
N VAL A 92 6.22 13.74 14.66
CA VAL A 92 7.52 14.27 15.04
C VAL A 92 7.42 14.79 16.47
N SER A 93 8.21 14.21 17.37
CA SER A 93 8.37 14.68 18.74
C SER A 93 9.81 15.10 19.00
N VAL A 94 10.01 16.17 19.75
CA VAL A 94 11.32 16.53 20.31
C VAL A 94 11.57 15.62 21.50
N GLN A 95 12.74 14.98 21.55
CA GLN A 95 13.17 14.22 22.72
C GLN A 95 14.55 14.68 23.16
N ALA A 96 14.65 14.96 24.47
CA ALA A 96 15.91 15.00 25.19
C ALA A 96 16.31 13.55 25.52
N PRO A 97 17.45 13.04 25.01
CA PRO A 97 17.89 11.71 25.35
C PRO A 97 18.20 11.58 26.86
N GLY A 98 18.58 12.68 27.52
CA GLY A 98 18.86 12.77 28.94
C GLY A 98 19.10 14.22 29.36
N VAL A 99 19.41 14.44 30.63
CA VAL A 99 19.69 15.78 31.19
C VAL A 99 20.97 16.35 30.57
N LEU A 100 20.93 17.58 30.07
CA LEU A 100 22.05 18.27 29.40
C LEU A 100 22.57 17.54 28.17
N GLN A 101 21.66 17.01 27.37
CA GLN A 101 21.97 16.33 26.14
C GLN A 101 21.31 17.05 24.96
N PRO A 102 21.96 17.10 23.79
CA PRO A 102 21.39 17.79 22.65
C PRO A 102 20.01 17.24 22.29
N LEU A 103 19.04 18.15 22.14
CA LEU A 103 17.69 17.83 21.71
C LEU A 103 17.71 17.25 20.29
N SER A 104 16.84 16.28 20.06
CA SER A 104 16.69 15.61 18.76
C SER A 104 15.25 15.61 18.29
N LEU A 105 15.03 15.80 16.99
CA LEU A 105 13.75 15.52 16.36
C LEU A 105 13.65 14.02 16.14
N ARG A 106 12.63 13.40 16.72
CA ARG A 106 12.37 11.97 16.59
C ARG A 106 11.03 11.73 15.93
N VAL A 107 11.00 10.79 15.00
CA VAL A 107 9.74 10.31 14.43
C VAL A 107 9.23 9.19 15.32
N PHE A 108 8.16 9.45 16.07
CA PHE A 108 7.42 8.47 16.84
C PHE A 108 6.31 7.87 15.99
N TYR A 109 6.14 6.55 16.07
CA TYR A 109 5.09 5.83 15.34
C TYR A 109 4.07 5.33 16.36
N ASP A 110 2.92 6.01 16.47
CA ASP A 110 1.89 5.56 17.40
C ASP A 110 1.11 4.37 16.81
N PRO A 111 1.29 3.14 17.32
CA PRO A 111 0.58 1.98 16.79
C PRO A 111 -0.94 2.09 16.99
N LEU A 112 -1.40 2.82 18.02
CA LEU A 112 -2.82 3.06 18.24
C LEU A 112 -3.38 4.03 17.21
N ARG A 113 -2.60 5.01 16.73
CA ARG A 113 -3.00 5.83 15.58
C ARG A 113 -3.05 5.01 14.31
N ALA A 114 -2.10 4.10 14.08
CA ALA A 114 -2.15 3.20 12.93
C ALA A 114 -3.40 2.31 12.96
N LEU A 115 -3.67 1.67 14.10
CA LEU A 115 -4.86 0.84 14.30
C LEU A 115 -6.16 1.66 14.23
N GLY A 116 -6.20 2.83 14.85
CA GLY A 116 -7.34 3.74 14.82
C GLY A 116 -7.60 4.26 13.40
N THR A 117 -6.54 4.60 12.65
CA THR A 117 -6.63 5.00 11.25
C THR A 117 -7.19 3.86 10.40
N LEU A 118 -6.71 2.62 10.58
CA LEU A 118 -7.28 1.45 9.91
C LEU A 118 -8.73 1.19 10.32
N ALA A 119 -9.07 1.34 11.60
CA ALA A 119 -10.42 1.17 12.14
C ALA A 119 -11.40 2.24 11.63
N VAL A 120 -10.93 3.45 11.30
CA VAL A 120 -11.70 4.51 10.64
C VAL A 120 -11.74 4.32 9.13
N LEU A 121 -10.65 3.88 8.53
CA LEU A 121 -10.57 3.62 7.10
C LEU A 121 -11.48 2.50 6.67
N ALA A 122 -11.55 1.39 7.40
CA ALA A 122 -12.41 0.26 7.05
C ALA A 122 -13.89 0.68 6.84
N PRO A 123 -14.58 1.36 7.79
CA PRO A 123 -15.93 1.84 7.57
C PRO A 123 -15.98 2.96 6.53
N LEU A 124 -14.93 3.79 6.36
CA LEU A 124 -14.91 4.82 5.30
C LEU A 124 -14.79 4.22 3.90
N VAL A 125 -14.03 3.15 3.74
CA VAL A 125 -13.98 2.35 2.50
C VAL A 125 -15.34 1.70 2.24
N MET A 126 -15.97 1.14 3.28
CA MET A 126 -17.32 0.58 3.14
C MET A 126 -18.37 1.66 2.83
N ALA A 127 -18.27 2.83 3.47
CA ALA A 127 -19.17 3.96 3.26
C ALA A 127 -18.97 4.59 1.89
N SER A 128 -17.73 4.70 1.39
CA SER A 128 -17.47 5.16 0.03
C SER A 128 -17.95 4.16 -1.01
N TYR A 129 -17.83 2.85 -0.75
CA TYR A 129 -18.44 1.83 -1.59
C TYR A 129 -19.97 1.91 -1.59
N ALA A 130 -20.59 2.10 -0.43
CA ALA A 130 -22.04 2.29 -0.30
C ALA A 130 -22.51 3.58 -0.96
N ALA A 131 -21.80 4.69 -0.75
CA ALA A 131 -22.07 5.99 -1.34
C ALA A 131 -21.91 5.95 -2.87
N LEU A 132 -20.90 5.25 -3.37
CA LEU A 132 -20.78 5.00 -4.81
C LEU A 132 -21.93 4.13 -5.32
N GLY A 133 -22.32 3.09 -4.59
CA GLY A 133 -23.50 2.31 -4.92
C GLY A 133 -24.75 3.17 -5.01
N MET A 134 -24.98 4.04 -4.01
CA MET A 134 -26.08 5.00 -4.01
C MET A 134 -25.96 6.04 -5.12
N LEU A 135 -24.75 6.54 -5.40
CA LEU A 135 -24.49 7.49 -6.48
C LEU A 135 -24.77 6.85 -7.84
N ILE A 136 -24.35 5.60 -8.05
CA ILE A 136 -24.67 4.83 -9.25
C ILE A 136 -26.19 4.66 -9.36
N ILE A 137 -26.88 4.29 -8.28
CA ILE A 137 -28.35 4.16 -8.26
C ILE A 137 -29.05 5.51 -8.54
N ALA A 138 -28.52 6.62 -8.01
CA ALA A 138 -29.11 7.95 -8.15
C ALA A 138 -28.81 8.59 -9.52
N LEU A 139 -27.64 8.33 -10.09
CA LEU A 139 -27.23 8.86 -11.39
C LEU A 139 -27.70 8.00 -12.56
N LEU A 140 -27.98 6.71 -12.35
CA LEU A 140 -28.63 5.88 -13.35
C LEU A 140 -30.12 6.27 -13.40
N PRO A 141 -30.62 6.80 -14.51
CA PRO A 141 -32.05 7.02 -14.69
C PRO A 141 -32.78 5.70 -14.42
N ILE A 142 -33.86 5.73 -13.62
CA ILE A 142 -34.67 4.54 -13.33
C ILE A 142 -35.12 3.85 -14.64
N SER A 143 -35.39 4.64 -15.70
CA SER A 143 -35.69 4.13 -17.03
C SER A 143 -34.55 3.30 -17.64
N GLN A 144 -33.29 3.66 -17.41
CA GLN A 144 -32.15 2.84 -17.86
C GLN A 144 -32.01 1.56 -17.05
N ILE A 145 -32.38 1.54 -15.76
CA ILE A 145 -32.33 0.32 -14.95
C ILE A 145 -33.41 -0.67 -15.41
N ASP A 146 -34.59 -0.18 -15.77
CA ASP A 146 -35.68 -1.01 -16.30
C ASP A 146 -35.38 -1.51 -17.73
N GLU A 147 -34.65 -0.72 -18.53
CA GLU A 147 -34.26 -1.07 -19.90
C GLU A 147 -32.97 -1.91 -20.00
N GLU A 148 -31.98 -1.68 -19.14
CA GLU A 148 -30.73 -2.45 -19.07
C GLU A 148 -30.89 -3.64 -18.12
N GLN A 149 -31.57 -4.70 -18.59
CA GLN A 149 -31.51 -5.97 -17.87
C GLN A 149 -30.06 -6.46 -17.81
N PRO A 150 -29.60 -7.08 -16.72
CA PRO A 150 -28.26 -7.64 -16.71
C PRO A 150 -28.14 -8.77 -17.74
N ASP A 151 -26.96 -8.86 -18.39
CA ASP A 151 -26.61 -10.02 -19.22
C ASP A 151 -26.93 -11.31 -18.47
N TYR A 152 -27.48 -12.29 -19.18
CA TYR A 152 -27.72 -13.61 -18.61
C TYR A 152 -27.22 -14.71 -19.54
N LEU A 153 -26.83 -15.80 -18.91
CA LEU A 153 -26.34 -17.01 -19.55
C LEU A 153 -27.39 -18.10 -19.35
N ILE A 154 -27.71 -18.81 -20.42
CA ILE A 154 -28.53 -20.02 -20.36
C ILE A 154 -27.63 -21.18 -20.75
N THR A 155 -27.52 -22.16 -19.85
CA THR A 155 -26.92 -23.46 -20.16
C THR A 155 -28.05 -24.44 -20.44
N ASN A 156 -27.93 -25.21 -21.51
CA ASN A 156 -28.86 -26.30 -21.83
C ASN A 156 -28.08 -27.55 -22.27
N ALA A 157 -28.77 -28.56 -22.81
CA ALA A 157 -28.11 -29.78 -23.29
C ALA A 157 -27.24 -29.55 -24.54
N ASP A 158 -27.53 -28.53 -25.34
CA ASP A 158 -26.87 -28.28 -26.64
C ASP A 158 -25.64 -27.37 -26.50
N GLY A 159 -25.69 -26.42 -25.57
CA GLY A 159 -24.61 -25.45 -25.37
C GLY A 159 -24.89 -24.43 -24.27
N ILE A 160 -24.09 -23.36 -24.30
CA ILE A 160 -24.27 -22.17 -23.48
C ILE A 160 -24.55 -20.98 -24.40
N THR A 161 -25.58 -20.21 -24.07
CA THR A 161 -25.96 -19.01 -24.82
C THR A 161 -25.91 -17.79 -23.92
N ARG A 162 -25.24 -16.74 -24.37
CA ARG A 162 -25.23 -15.42 -23.74
C ARG A 162 -26.27 -14.54 -24.39
N TYR A 163 -27.11 -13.96 -23.56
CA TYR A 163 -28.08 -12.95 -23.94
C TYR A 163 -27.62 -11.59 -23.40
N ASP A 164 -27.80 -10.56 -24.22
CA ASP A 164 -27.59 -9.17 -23.80
C ASP A 164 -28.73 -8.66 -22.92
N GLU A 165 -28.57 -7.42 -22.48
CA GLU A 165 -29.55 -6.62 -21.74
C GLU A 165 -30.92 -6.47 -22.43
N ARG A 166 -31.02 -6.71 -23.74
CA ARG A 166 -32.27 -6.67 -24.52
C ARG A 166 -32.86 -8.06 -24.72
N GLY A 167 -32.30 -9.09 -24.09
CA GLY A 167 -32.70 -10.48 -24.24
C GLY A 167 -32.39 -11.06 -25.62
N ARG A 168 -31.51 -10.43 -26.40
CA ARG A 168 -31.07 -10.97 -27.71
C ARG A 168 -29.90 -11.91 -27.50
N ALA A 169 -29.94 -13.06 -28.17
CA ALA A 169 -28.81 -13.98 -28.17
C ALA A 169 -27.63 -13.30 -28.89
N GLN A 170 -26.59 -12.97 -28.13
CA GLN A 170 -25.36 -12.36 -28.66
C GLN A 170 -24.38 -13.43 -29.13
N GLN A 171 -24.27 -14.51 -28.36
CA GLN A 171 -23.29 -15.56 -28.62
C GLN A 171 -23.82 -16.89 -28.11
N GLN A 172 -23.77 -17.90 -28.96
CA GLN A 172 -24.11 -19.27 -28.62
C GLN A 172 -22.89 -20.15 -28.87
N MET A 173 -22.55 -20.96 -27.88
CA MET A 173 -21.42 -21.87 -27.94
C MET A 173 -21.90 -23.30 -27.66
N PRO A 174 -22.00 -24.15 -28.70
CA PRO A 174 -22.30 -25.56 -28.54
C PRO A 174 -21.25 -26.25 -27.66
N TRP A 175 -21.64 -27.16 -26.76
CA TRP A 175 -20.67 -27.82 -25.88
C TRP A 175 -19.59 -28.56 -26.66
N ARG A 176 -19.96 -29.18 -27.79
CA ARG A 176 -19.05 -29.90 -28.69
C ARG A 176 -17.99 -29.01 -29.35
N SER A 177 -18.26 -27.71 -29.48
CA SER A 177 -17.32 -26.76 -30.07
C SER A 177 -16.29 -26.24 -29.08
N VAL A 178 -16.51 -26.42 -27.77
CA VAL A 178 -15.62 -25.89 -26.73
C VAL A 178 -14.29 -26.64 -26.76
N ARG A 179 -13.22 -25.93 -27.06
CA ARG A 179 -11.86 -26.49 -27.11
C ARG A 179 -11.07 -26.18 -25.86
N ARG A 180 -11.15 -24.94 -25.38
CA ARG A 180 -10.38 -24.47 -24.22
C ARG A 180 -11.29 -23.80 -23.22
N TRP A 181 -10.98 -23.99 -21.95
CA TRP A 181 -11.62 -23.28 -20.85
C TRP A 181 -10.54 -22.68 -19.97
N PHE A 182 -10.46 -21.35 -19.96
CA PHE A 182 -9.54 -20.67 -19.09
C PHE A 182 -10.23 -19.79 -18.06
N GLY A 183 -9.80 -19.95 -16.81
CA GLY A 183 -10.26 -19.17 -15.67
C GLY A 183 -9.27 -18.04 -15.38
N LEU A 184 -9.77 -16.82 -15.25
CA LEU A 184 -9.08 -15.66 -14.70
C LEU A 184 -9.63 -15.34 -13.32
N GLU A 185 -9.59 -16.31 -12.42
CA GLU A 185 -10.10 -16.10 -11.06
C GLU A 185 -9.11 -15.28 -10.25
N ARG A 186 -9.55 -14.13 -9.77
CA ARG A 186 -8.78 -13.31 -8.85
C ARG A 186 -9.25 -13.64 -7.46
N ARG A 187 -8.52 -14.48 -6.74
CA ARG A 187 -8.92 -14.98 -5.42
C ARG A 187 -8.24 -14.18 -4.32
N ILE A 188 -8.92 -13.91 -3.22
CA ILE A 188 -8.26 -13.62 -1.93
C ILE A 188 -8.26 -14.93 -1.15
N TRP A 189 -7.07 -15.49 -0.92
CA TRP A 189 -6.84 -16.84 -0.37
C TRP A 189 -7.49 -18.00 -1.14
N SER A 190 -8.79 -18.18 -1.03
CA SER A 190 -9.56 -19.20 -1.77
C SER A 190 -10.87 -18.64 -2.33
N ARG A 191 -11.25 -17.42 -1.95
CA ARG A 191 -12.51 -16.82 -2.35
C ARG A 191 -12.32 -16.00 -3.63
N PRO A 192 -12.98 -16.34 -4.74
CA PRO A 192 -12.92 -15.52 -5.95
C PRO A 192 -13.56 -14.15 -5.67
N LEU A 193 -12.92 -13.10 -6.18
CA LEU A 193 -13.44 -11.74 -6.17
C LEU A 193 -14.36 -11.59 -7.38
N PRO A 194 -15.71 -11.52 -7.19
CA PRO A 194 -16.66 -11.57 -8.30
C PRO A 194 -16.47 -10.46 -9.32
N LEU A 195 -16.19 -9.23 -8.85
CA LEU A 195 -15.96 -8.06 -9.70
C LEU A 195 -14.77 -8.22 -10.66
N TYR A 196 -13.84 -9.11 -10.33
CA TYR A 196 -12.52 -9.18 -10.93
C TYR A 196 -12.24 -10.53 -11.59
N SER A 197 -13.00 -11.55 -11.21
CA SER A 197 -12.88 -12.90 -11.75
C SER A 197 -13.63 -13.00 -13.07
N ARG A 198 -13.12 -13.79 -14.00
CA ARG A 198 -13.77 -14.12 -15.28
C ARG A 198 -13.43 -15.54 -15.67
N SER A 199 -14.23 -16.14 -16.53
CA SER A 199 -13.87 -17.34 -17.27
C SER A 199 -14.26 -17.20 -18.73
N PHE A 200 -13.56 -17.92 -19.59
CA PHE A 200 -13.77 -17.89 -21.02
C PHE A 200 -13.83 -19.32 -21.53
N LEU A 201 -14.78 -19.57 -22.42
CA LEU A 201 -14.84 -20.78 -23.22
C LEU A 201 -14.45 -20.37 -24.63
N GLU A 202 -13.45 -21.02 -25.19
CA GLU A 202 -12.95 -20.78 -26.55
C GLU A 202 -13.41 -21.94 -27.43
N ASP A 203 -14.03 -21.62 -28.56
CA ASP A 203 -14.44 -22.65 -29.53
C ASP A 203 -13.32 -23.04 -30.52
N GLU A 204 -13.64 -23.92 -31.46
CA GLU A 204 -12.73 -24.34 -32.53
C GLU A 204 -12.35 -23.21 -33.51
N ARG A 205 -13.17 -22.16 -33.61
CA ARG A 205 -12.96 -20.99 -34.48
C ARG A 205 -12.11 -19.92 -33.78
N GLY A 206 -11.89 -20.06 -32.47
CA GLY A 206 -11.23 -19.07 -31.64
C GLY A 206 -12.18 -17.98 -31.12
N ASP A 207 -13.49 -18.19 -31.22
CA ASP A 207 -14.48 -17.28 -30.65
C ASP A 207 -14.59 -17.54 -29.14
N ASP A 208 -14.44 -16.48 -28.34
CA ASP A 208 -14.44 -16.56 -26.89
C ASP A 208 -15.80 -16.19 -26.29
N LEU A 209 -16.45 -17.13 -25.58
CA LEU A 209 -17.62 -16.84 -24.74
C LEU A 209 -17.18 -16.43 -23.35
N ARG A 210 -17.26 -15.12 -23.09
CA ARG A 210 -16.90 -14.52 -21.80
C ARG A 210 -17.99 -14.69 -20.75
N ILE A 211 -17.60 -15.17 -19.58
CA ILE A 211 -18.41 -15.32 -18.38
C ILE A 211 -17.81 -14.46 -17.26
N ASP A 212 -18.56 -13.45 -16.82
CA ASP A 212 -18.08 -12.56 -15.76
C ASP A 212 -18.31 -13.16 -14.36
N GLY A 213 -17.37 -12.95 -13.44
CA GLY A 213 -17.45 -13.43 -12.06
C GLY A 213 -18.59 -12.81 -11.25
N ILE A 214 -19.16 -11.69 -11.73
CA ILE A 214 -20.39 -11.09 -11.20
C ILE A 214 -21.65 -11.88 -11.55
N THR A 215 -21.55 -12.92 -12.38
CA THR A 215 -22.67 -13.80 -12.68
C THR A 215 -23.21 -14.44 -11.40
N GLY A 216 -24.52 -14.33 -11.19
CA GLY A 216 -25.22 -14.96 -10.08
C GLY A 216 -24.86 -16.45 -10.04
N TRP A 217 -24.47 -16.93 -8.87
CA TRP A 217 -24.07 -18.33 -8.69
C TRP A 217 -22.89 -18.77 -9.58
N TYR A 218 -21.92 -17.87 -9.85
CA TYR A 218 -20.74 -18.13 -10.68
C TYR A 218 -20.05 -19.50 -10.44
N ALA A 219 -19.81 -19.87 -9.18
CA ALA A 219 -19.21 -21.17 -8.86
C ALA A 219 -20.11 -22.38 -9.22
N SER A 220 -21.44 -22.22 -9.17
CA SER A 220 -22.38 -23.23 -9.65
C SER A 220 -22.44 -23.26 -11.18
N LEU A 221 -22.36 -22.11 -11.85
CA LEU A 221 -22.25 -22.05 -13.30
C LEU A 221 -20.98 -22.77 -13.80
N GLN A 222 -19.84 -22.56 -13.15
CA GLN A 222 -18.60 -23.26 -13.50
C GLN A 222 -18.72 -24.78 -13.34
N ARG A 223 -19.38 -25.25 -12.26
CA ARG A 223 -19.64 -26.68 -12.06
C ARG A 223 -20.60 -27.25 -13.10
N ASP A 224 -21.64 -26.48 -13.45
CA ASP A 224 -22.59 -26.86 -14.49
C ASP A 224 -21.91 -26.96 -15.86
N ILE A 225 -21.06 -25.99 -16.23
CA ILE A 225 -20.25 -26.04 -17.45
C ILE A 225 -19.37 -27.30 -17.47
N LEU A 226 -18.67 -27.60 -16.37
CA LEU A 226 -17.84 -28.81 -16.26
C LEU A 226 -18.69 -30.07 -16.52
N GLN A 227 -19.82 -30.20 -15.83
CA GLN A 227 -20.72 -31.34 -15.96
C GLN A 227 -21.27 -31.48 -17.39
N ARG A 228 -21.62 -30.37 -18.06
CA ARG A 228 -22.13 -30.37 -19.44
C ARG A 228 -21.06 -30.75 -20.45
N LEU A 229 -19.83 -30.30 -20.25
CA LEU A 229 -18.69 -30.70 -21.09
C LEU A 229 -18.37 -32.19 -20.95
N ASP A 230 -18.39 -32.71 -19.71
CA ASP A 230 -18.22 -34.13 -19.44
C ASP A 230 -19.34 -34.97 -20.11
N GLN A 231 -20.60 -34.52 -19.99
CA GLN A 231 -21.75 -35.16 -20.65
C GLN A 231 -21.67 -35.11 -22.18
N ALA A 232 -21.11 -34.04 -22.74
CA ALA A 232 -20.90 -33.90 -24.17
C ALA A 232 -19.73 -34.77 -24.70
N GLY A 233 -18.94 -35.38 -23.81
CA GLY A 233 -17.78 -36.19 -24.17
C GLY A 233 -16.62 -35.38 -24.75
N VAL A 234 -16.52 -34.09 -24.40
CA VAL A 234 -15.55 -33.16 -24.97
C VAL A 234 -14.36 -33.00 -24.03
N ALA A 235 -13.16 -33.38 -24.48
CA ALA A 235 -11.94 -33.16 -23.73
C ALA A 235 -11.53 -31.68 -23.82
N VAL A 236 -11.89 -30.88 -22.81
CA VAL A 236 -11.56 -29.45 -22.78
C VAL A 236 -10.23 -29.21 -22.08
N GLN A 237 -9.33 -28.45 -22.72
CA GLN A 237 -8.09 -28.02 -22.08
C GLN A 237 -8.39 -26.93 -21.05
N ARG A 238 -8.39 -27.30 -19.77
CA ARG A 238 -8.59 -26.35 -18.67
C ARG A 238 -7.27 -25.68 -18.29
N SER A 239 -7.28 -24.35 -18.23
CA SER A 239 -6.14 -23.58 -17.69
C SER A 239 -6.61 -22.56 -16.64
N ASP A 240 -6.06 -22.63 -15.43
CA ASP A 240 -6.28 -21.59 -14.41
C ASP A 240 -5.19 -20.54 -14.58
N LEU A 241 -5.52 -19.48 -15.30
CA LEU A 241 -4.71 -18.26 -15.43
C LEU A 241 -5.00 -17.27 -14.28
N GLY A 242 -5.86 -17.67 -13.35
CA GLY A 242 -6.18 -16.96 -12.14
C GLY A 242 -4.99 -16.83 -11.20
N TYR A 243 -5.17 -16.00 -10.18
CA TYR A 243 -4.16 -15.77 -9.16
C TYR A 243 -4.78 -15.67 -7.78
N THR A 244 -3.96 -15.93 -6.77
CA THR A 244 -4.40 -16.02 -5.39
C THR A 244 -3.67 -15.01 -4.52
N LEU A 245 -4.38 -13.96 -4.08
CA LEU A 245 -3.84 -12.90 -3.22
C LEU A 245 -3.35 -13.55 -1.92
N LEU A 246 -2.17 -13.12 -1.49
CA LEU A 246 -1.50 -13.52 -0.25
C LEU A 246 -0.97 -14.97 -0.18
N ARG A 247 -1.32 -15.86 -1.11
CA ARG A 247 -0.81 -17.25 -1.11
C ARG A 247 0.50 -17.42 -1.90
N SER A 248 0.90 -16.41 -2.67
CA SER A 248 2.09 -16.43 -3.52
C SER A 248 3.33 -15.83 -2.84
N LYS A 249 4.51 -15.95 -3.48
CA LYS A 249 5.75 -15.27 -3.04
C LYS A 249 5.57 -13.78 -2.77
N SER A 250 4.68 -13.11 -3.52
CA SER A 250 4.36 -11.70 -3.30
C SER A 250 3.53 -11.47 -2.04
N GLY A 251 2.70 -12.44 -1.64
CA GLY A 251 2.00 -12.42 -0.36
C GLY A 251 2.96 -12.50 0.82
N VAL A 252 3.91 -13.43 0.74
CA VAL A 252 5.00 -13.55 1.73
C VAL A 252 5.81 -12.26 1.81
N ALA A 253 6.16 -11.66 0.66
CA ALA A 253 6.87 -10.39 0.63
C ALA A 253 6.08 -9.25 1.29
N ALA A 254 4.77 -9.14 1.04
CA ALA A 254 3.92 -8.13 1.67
C ALA A 254 3.83 -8.33 3.19
N VAL A 255 3.65 -9.58 3.66
CA VAL A 255 3.61 -9.91 5.09
C VAL A 255 4.96 -9.59 5.75
N LEU A 256 6.07 -9.97 5.12
CA LEU A 256 7.41 -9.65 5.60
C LEU A 256 7.63 -8.13 5.67
N GLY A 257 7.17 -7.39 4.66
CA GLY A 257 7.20 -5.92 4.65
C GLY A 257 6.43 -5.31 5.83
N CYS A 258 5.23 -5.83 6.13
CA CYS A 258 4.46 -5.39 7.30
C CYS A 258 5.18 -5.71 8.62
N VAL A 259 5.76 -6.90 8.75
CA VAL A 259 6.53 -7.31 9.95
C VAL A 259 7.76 -6.41 10.13
N LEU A 260 8.51 -6.13 9.06
CA LEU A 260 9.66 -5.23 9.09
C LEU A 260 9.26 -3.82 9.53
N LEU A 261 8.13 -3.30 9.02
CA LEU A 261 7.61 -2.00 9.42
C LEU A 261 7.19 -1.95 10.89
N LEU A 262 6.60 -3.04 11.42
CA LEU A 262 6.27 -3.15 12.85
C LEU A 262 7.52 -3.21 13.73
N ILE A 263 8.54 -3.97 13.33
CA ILE A 263 9.82 -4.04 14.05
C ILE A 263 10.49 -2.66 14.03
N TYR A 264 10.48 -1.98 12.88
CA TYR A 264 11.01 -0.63 12.75
C TYR A 264 10.28 0.37 13.65
N ALA A 265 8.93 0.38 13.63
CA ALA A 265 8.14 1.23 14.52
C ALA A 265 8.42 0.94 16.01
N ALA A 266 8.52 -0.33 16.39
CA ALA A 266 8.86 -0.73 17.76
C ALA A 266 10.28 -0.28 18.15
N ALA A 267 11.24 -0.37 17.24
CA ALA A 267 12.61 0.13 17.48
C ALA A 267 12.66 1.66 17.59
N GLU A 268 11.89 2.37 16.78
CA GLU A 268 11.79 3.83 16.86
C GLU A 268 11.10 4.30 18.14
N ASN A 269 10.21 3.49 18.70
CA ASN A 269 9.56 3.77 19.98
C ASN A 269 10.37 3.29 21.20
N ASN A 270 11.63 2.88 21.03
CA ASN A 270 12.45 2.25 22.08
C ASN A 270 11.85 0.98 22.71
N ALA A 271 10.81 0.38 22.12
CA ALA A 271 10.24 -0.88 22.60
C ALA A 271 11.14 -2.09 22.27
N LEU A 272 11.99 -1.95 21.25
CA LEU A 272 13.02 -2.94 20.89
C LEU A 272 14.39 -2.23 20.80
N PRO A 273 15.42 -2.68 21.54
CA PRO A 273 16.78 -2.11 21.49
C PRO A 273 17.54 -2.59 20.24
N LEU A 274 16.92 -2.47 19.06
CA LEU A 274 17.47 -2.98 17.81
C LEU A 274 18.78 -2.28 17.46
N LEU A 275 18.85 -0.96 17.66
CA LEU A 275 20.06 -0.16 17.42
C LEU A 275 21.27 -0.68 18.20
N ASP A 276 21.07 -1.14 19.43
CA ASP A 276 22.13 -1.70 20.27
C ASP A 276 22.58 -3.06 19.75
N ALA A 277 21.61 -3.89 19.31
CA ALA A 277 21.84 -5.25 18.85
C ALA A 277 22.60 -5.33 17.51
N ILE A 278 22.29 -4.47 16.53
CA ILE A 278 22.85 -4.57 15.17
C ILE A 278 23.80 -3.43 14.80
N GLY A 279 23.86 -2.37 15.59
CA GLY A 279 24.71 -1.20 15.36
C GLY A 279 24.17 -0.19 14.33
N PRO A 280 24.75 1.02 14.25
CA PRO A 280 24.18 2.14 13.49
C PRO A 280 24.14 1.89 11.97
N GLN A 281 25.17 1.24 11.40
CA GLN A 281 25.24 0.95 9.96
C GLN A 281 24.13 -0.01 9.51
N ALA A 282 24.02 -1.16 10.20
CA ALA A 282 22.98 -2.15 9.91
C ALA A 282 21.58 -1.60 10.22
N TYR A 283 21.44 -0.82 11.29
CA TYR A 283 20.19 -0.15 11.62
C TYR A 283 19.76 0.83 10.52
N ALA A 284 20.66 1.65 9.98
CA ALA A 284 20.32 2.59 8.90
C ALA A 284 19.82 1.86 7.64
N LEU A 285 20.48 0.78 7.23
CA LEU A 285 20.03 -0.06 6.12
C LEU A 285 18.66 -0.69 6.40
N PHE A 286 18.49 -1.24 7.61
CA PHE A 286 17.22 -1.83 8.04
C PHE A 286 16.09 -0.80 8.03
N SER A 287 16.30 0.38 8.60
CA SER A 287 15.33 1.46 8.71
C SER A 287 14.92 1.98 7.33
N ILE A 288 15.87 2.13 6.40
CA ILE A 288 15.55 2.48 5.02
C ILE A 288 14.75 1.38 4.34
N LEU A 289 15.16 0.11 4.46
CA LEU A 289 14.42 -1.00 3.87
C LEU A 289 12.98 -1.06 4.40
N ALA A 290 12.79 -0.94 5.71
CA ALA A 290 11.49 -0.98 6.35
C ALA A 290 10.61 0.22 5.97
N SER A 291 11.15 1.45 6.09
CA SER A 291 10.42 2.68 5.77
C SER A 291 10.15 2.89 4.27
N SER A 292 10.94 2.25 3.40
CA SER A 292 10.72 2.28 1.95
C SER A 292 9.42 1.60 1.52
N CYS A 293 8.86 0.71 2.36
CA CYS A 293 7.72 -0.15 2.04
C CYS A 293 7.86 -0.93 0.70
N VAL A 294 9.07 -1.12 0.17
CA VAL A 294 9.28 -1.71 -1.16
C VAL A 294 8.73 -3.13 -1.24
N LEU A 295 8.81 -3.89 -0.14
CA LEU A 295 8.28 -5.26 -0.03
C LEU A 295 6.75 -5.33 -0.04
N ILE A 296 6.06 -4.22 0.24
CA ILE A 296 4.61 -4.08 0.15
C ILE A 296 4.21 -3.55 -1.23
N LEU A 297 4.92 -2.52 -1.71
CA LEU A 297 4.65 -1.86 -2.99
C LEU A 297 4.96 -2.74 -4.19
N TRP A 298 6.02 -3.55 -4.14
CA TRP A 298 6.40 -4.44 -5.24
C TRP A 298 5.29 -5.47 -5.57
N PRO A 299 4.75 -6.22 -4.59
CA PRO A 299 3.50 -6.96 -4.77
C PRO A 299 2.40 -6.07 -5.33
N ALA A 300 2.09 -4.92 -4.75
CA ALA A 300 1.01 -4.07 -5.26
C ALA A 300 1.20 -3.71 -6.75
N ALA A 301 2.42 -3.38 -7.20
CA ALA A 301 2.73 -3.09 -8.61
C ALA A 301 2.53 -4.32 -9.51
N TYR A 302 3.04 -5.47 -9.07
CA TYR A 302 2.89 -6.72 -9.81
C TYR A 302 1.40 -7.08 -10.00
N TRP A 303 0.60 -6.85 -8.96
CA TRP A 303 -0.82 -7.16 -8.91
C TRP A 303 -1.69 -6.17 -9.68
N LEU A 304 -1.40 -4.87 -9.58
CA LEU A 304 -2.20 -3.82 -10.20
C LEU A 304 -1.83 -3.58 -11.67
N ALA A 305 -0.55 -3.70 -12.04
CA ALA A 305 -0.10 -3.47 -13.41
C ALA A 305 0.30 -4.75 -14.13
N ARG A 306 1.39 -5.39 -13.68
CA ARG A 306 2.09 -6.38 -14.51
C ARG A 306 1.20 -7.53 -14.96
N ARG A 307 0.47 -8.14 -14.03
CA ARG A 307 -0.37 -9.30 -14.33
C ARG A 307 -1.61 -8.93 -15.15
N PRO A 308 -2.41 -7.94 -14.75
CA PRO A 308 -3.54 -7.50 -15.57
C PRO A 308 -3.15 -7.07 -16.99
N LEU A 309 -2.03 -6.37 -17.15
CA LEU A 309 -1.52 -5.95 -18.46
C LEU A 309 -0.93 -7.11 -19.28
N MET A 310 -0.40 -8.15 -18.63
CA MET A 310 0.03 -9.37 -19.31
C MET A 310 -1.18 -10.16 -19.83
N LEU A 311 -2.22 -10.33 -19.01
CA LEU A 311 -3.45 -11.04 -19.40
C LEU A 311 -4.21 -10.34 -20.53
N ARG A 312 -4.16 -9.00 -20.60
CA ARG A 312 -4.70 -8.25 -21.74
C ARG A 312 -4.09 -8.70 -23.08
N ARG A 313 -2.81 -9.04 -23.10
CA ARG A 313 -2.11 -9.45 -24.33
C ARG A 313 -2.54 -10.84 -24.77
N GLU A 314 -2.85 -11.71 -23.81
CA GLU A 314 -3.28 -13.08 -24.09
C GLU A 314 -4.75 -13.13 -24.51
N LEU A 315 -5.59 -12.21 -24.02
CA LEU A 315 -7.06 -12.33 -24.06
C LEU A 315 -7.78 -11.09 -24.64
N GLU A 316 -7.04 -10.21 -25.31
CA GLU A 316 -7.54 -8.96 -25.94
C GLU A 316 -8.50 -8.13 -25.05
N LEU A 317 -8.24 -8.11 -23.73
CA LEU A 317 -9.15 -7.50 -22.76
C LEU A 317 -9.17 -5.95 -22.86
N ASN A 318 -10.36 -5.40 -22.59
CA ASN A 318 -10.74 -3.99 -22.45
C ASN A 318 -9.60 -2.93 -22.53
N GLU A 319 -9.70 -2.03 -23.51
CA GLU A 319 -8.64 -1.10 -23.94
C GLU A 319 -8.21 -0.07 -22.88
N ARG A 320 -9.02 0.19 -21.85
CA ARG A 320 -8.83 1.30 -20.91
C ARG A 320 -7.82 1.03 -19.78
N LEU A 321 -7.54 -0.24 -19.49
CA LEU A 321 -6.74 -0.62 -18.32
C LEU A 321 -5.30 -0.04 -18.29
N PRO A 322 -4.52 -0.03 -19.39
CA PRO A 322 -3.19 0.58 -19.39
C PRO A 322 -3.23 2.07 -19.08
N TYR A 323 -4.24 2.80 -19.56
CA TYR A 323 -4.40 4.22 -19.26
C TYR A 323 -4.64 4.46 -17.77
N VAL A 324 -5.50 3.63 -17.15
CA VAL A 324 -5.73 3.69 -15.70
C VAL A 324 -4.46 3.39 -14.92
N VAL A 325 -3.75 2.31 -15.28
CA VAL A 325 -2.48 1.94 -14.65
C VAL A 325 -1.43 3.05 -14.81
N GLY A 326 -1.34 3.63 -16.00
CA GLY A 326 -0.44 4.74 -16.31
C GLY A 326 -0.79 6.00 -15.50
N ALA A 327 -2.08 6.36 -15.41
CA ALA A 327 -2.54 7.50 -14.63
C ALA A 327 -2.24 7.32 -13.12
N VAL A 328 -2.52 6.13 -12.57
CA VAL A 328 -2.19 5.78 -11.18
C VAL A 328 -0.67 5.83 -10.94
N GLY A 329 0.14 5.37 -11.90
CA GLY A 329 1.59 5.45 -11.83
C GLY A 329 2.14 6.88 -11.95
N LEU A 330 1.43 7.77 -12.65
CA LEU A 330 1.82 9.16 -12.85
C LEU A 330 1.62 10.01 -11.59
N LEU A 331 0.64 9.69 -10.75
CA LEU A 331 0.37 10.40 -9.48
C LEU A 331 1.60 10.52 -8.56
N PRO A 332 2.30 9.43 -8.17
CA PRO A 332 3.48 9.55 -7.31
C PRO A 332 4.65 10.26 -8.01
N ILE A 333 4.77 10.16 -9.34
CA ILE A 333 5.79 10.90 -10.10
C ILE A 333 5.54 12.40 -10.00
N VAL A 334 4.31 12.83 -10.28
CA VAL A 334 3.90 14.24 -10.19
C VAL A 334 4.03 14.76 -8.76
N ALA A 335 3.58 13.98 -7.76
CA ALA A 335 3.73 14.33 -6.35
C ALA A 335 5.21 14.50 -5.96
N PHE A 336 6.10 13.62 -6.44
CA PHE A 336 7.53 13.72 -6.21
C PHE A 336 8.13 14.99 -6.85
N LEU A 337 7.77 15.28 -8.10
CA LEU A 337 8.27 16.46 -8.82
C LEU A 337 7.79 17.77 -8.19
N ILE A 338 6.51 17.88 -7.83
CA ILE A 338 5.94 19.09 -7.22
C ILE A 338 6.53 19.33 -5.82
N SER A 339 6.75 18.27 -5.05
CA SER A 339 7.25 18.39 -3.68
C SER A 339 8.77 18.39 -3.55
N GLY A 340 9.52 18.20 -4.64
CA GLY A 340 10.97 17.98 -4.58
C GLY A 340 11.35 16.75 -3.75
N GLY A 341 10.52 15.70 -3.78
CA GLY A 341 10.74 14.48 -2.99
C GLY A 341 10.38 14.59 -1.50
N ARG A 342 9.61 15.63 -1.11
CA ARG A 342 9.15 15.87 0.27
C ARG A 342 7.63 15.73 0.45
N ALA A 343 6.95 15.08 -0.49
CA ALA A 343 5.49 14.89 -0.45
C ALA A 343 5.04 14.13 0.81
N ILE A 344 5.86 13.17 1.25
CA ILE A 344 5.64 12.37 2.44
C ILE A 344 6.78 12.61 3.42
N ALA A 345 6.47 12.60 4.71
CA ALA A 345 7.43 12.79 5.81
C ALA A 345 8.55 11.72 5.85
N LEU A 346 8.40 10.61 5.14
CA LEU A 346 9.35 9.50 5.05
C LEU A 346 10.06 9.52 3.69
N PRO A 347 11.31 10.04 3.61
CA PRO A 347 12.02 10.20 2.33
C PRO A 347 12.20 8.88 1.57
N ALA A 348 12.52 7.79 2.28
CA ALA A 348 12.68 6.47 1.68
C ALA A 348 11.41 5.98 0.95
N LEU A 349 10.23 6.32 1.49
CA LEU A 349 8.96 5.97 0.87
C LEU A 349 8.68 6.80 -0.38
N ASN A 350 9.04 8.09 -0.40
CA ASN A 350 8.92 8.93 -1.60
C ASN A 350 9.70 8.33 -2.77
N TYR A 351 10.92 7.87 -2.53
CA TYR A 351 11.74 7.22 -3.56
C TYR A 351 11.14 5.89 -4.03
N SER A 352 10.67 5.05 -3.12
CA SER A 352 9.98 3.80 -3.51
C SER A 352 8.72 4.06 -4.33
N LEU A 353 7.92 5.06 -3.96
CA LEU A 353 6.71 5.43 -4.70
C LEU A 353 7.04 6.01 -6.07
N LEU A 354 8.14 6.77 -6.20
CA LEU A 354 8.63 7.24 -7.49
C LEU A 354 9.04 6.07 -8.39
N VAL A 355 9.87 5.14 -7.89
CA VAL A 355 10.28 3.95 -8.64
C VAL A 355 9.06 3.10 -9.02
N TRP A 356 8.12 2.93 -8.09
CA TRP A 356 6.86 2.24 -8.33
C TRP A 356 6.03 2.94 -9.41
N GLY A 357 5.91 4.26 -9.37
CA GLY A 357 5.20 5.07 -10.37
C GLY A 357 5.81 4.92 -11.76
N VAL A 358 7.13 5.07 -11.87
CA VAL A 358 7.87 4.88 -13.14
C VAL A 358 7.68 3.46 -13.68
N TYR A 359 7.73 2.45 -12.81
CA TYR A 359 7.46 1.06 -13.20
C TYR A 359 6.05 0.89 -13.78
N MET A 360 5.02 1.45 -13.12
CA MET A 360 3.62 1.37 -13.57
C MET A 360 3.42 2.08 -14.91
N VAL A 361 3.98 3.28 -15.09
CA VAL A 361 3.92 4.03 -16.35
C VAL A 361 4.64 3.29 -17.46
N ALA A 362 5.84 2.76 -17.22
CA ALA A 362 6.60 2.00 -18.20
C ALA A 362 5.85 0.75 -18.65
N GLU A 363 5.26 0.00 -17.73
CA GLU A 363 4.42 -1.17 -18.04
C GLU A 363 3.18 -0.80 -18.87
N ALA A 364 2.53 0.32 -18.55
CA ALA A 364 1.39 0.83 -19.30
C ALA A 364 1.76 1.23 -20.72
N VAL A 365 2.80 2.06 -20.89
CA VAL A 365 3.29 2.55 -22.18
C VAL A 365 3.72 1.40 -23.08
N VAL A 366 4.53 0.47 -22.57
CA VAL A 366 4.96 -0.69 -23.35
C VAL A 366 3.78 -1.59 -23.73
N THR A 367 2.74 -1.66 -22.90
CA THR A 367 1.53 -2.43 -23.24
C THR A 367 0.67 -1.74 -24.29
N LEU A 368 0.74 -0.42 -24.41
CA LEU A 368 0.07 0.34 -25.47
C LEU A 368 0.85 0.30 -26.78
N LEU A 369 2.18 0.50 -26.73
CA LEU A 369 3.02 0.65 -27.92
C LEU A 369 3.57 -0.68 -28.46
N LEU A 370 3.84 -1.65 -27.59
CA LEU A 370 4.60 -2.87 -27.90
C LEU A 370 3.94 -4.14 -27.32
N PRO A 371 2.66 -4.42 -27.63
CA PRO A 371 1.91 -5.50 -26.98
C PRO A 371 2.52 -6.90 -27.22
N ARG A 372 3.14 -7.15 -28.37
CA ARG A 372 3.62 -8.48 -28.79
C ARG A 372 5.09 -8.78 -28.43
N GLN A 373 5.89 -7.77 -28.04
CA GLN A 373 7.34 -7.94 -27.85
C GLN A 373 7.73 -8.11 -26.37
N ALA A 374 7.66 -9.35 -25.86
CA ALA A 374 7.93 -9.64 -24.46
C ALA A 374 9.37 -9.32 -24.01
N LEU A 375 10.36 -9.49 -24.89
CA LEU A 375 11.77 -9.18 -24.58
C LEU A 375 12.00 -7.66 -24.54
N LEU A 376 11.57 -6.93 -25.58
CA LEU A 376 11.69 -5.46 -25.61
C LEU A 376 10.99 -4.83 -24.42
N ARG A 377 9.85 -5.39 -23.98
CA ARG A 377 9.20 -4.97 -22.74
C ARG A 377 10.13 -5.04 -21.52
N ARG A 378 10.77 -6.19 -21.30
CA ARG A 378 11.67 -6.36 -20.14
C ARG A 378 12.79 -5.34 -20.21
N VAL A 379 13.37 -5.13 -21.39
CA VAL A 379 14.42 -4.15 -21.62
C VAL A 379 13.94 -2.73 -21.30
N VAL A 380 12.83 -2.29 -21.88
CA VAL A 380 12.30 -0.92 -21.68
C VAL A 380 11.94 -0.67 -20.21
N VAL A 381 11.23 -1.60 -19.57
CA VAL A 381 10.85 -1.46 -18.16
C VAL A 381 12.08 -1.48 -17.26
N SER A 382 13.06 -2.37 -17.51
CA SER A 382 14.30 -2.41 -16.74
C SER A 382 15.15 -1.16 -16.94
N LEU A 383 15.26 -0.63 -18.16
CA LEU A 383 15.96 0.62 -18.43
C LEU A 383 15.28 1.82 -17.76
N ALA A 384 13.95 1.89 -17.77
CA ALA A 384 13.20 2.94 -17.08
C ALA A 384 13.44 2.90 -15.56
N VAL A 385 13.36 1.71 -14.96
CA VAL A 385 13.62 1.51 -13.52
C VAL A 385 15.09 1.80 -13.19
N LEU A 386 16.05 1.34 -14.00
CA LEU A 386 17.47 1.59 -13.77
C LEU A 386 17.79 3.09 -13.88
N SER A 387 17.21 3.78 -14.86
CA SER A 387 17.41 5.21 -15.07
C SER A 387 16.91 6.02 -13.88
N ILE A 388 15.73 5.68 -13.35
CA ILE A 388 15.23 6.38 -12.16
C ILE A 388 16.04 6.04 -10.92
N LEU A 389 16.48 4.79 -10.74
CA LEU A 389 17.37 4.40 -9.65
C LEU A 389 18.70 5.17 -9.68
N LEU A 390 19.29 5.36 -10.86
CA LEU A 390 20.49 6.17 -11.04
C LEU A 390 20.21 7.64 -10.69
N ALA A 391 19.09 8.19 -11.14
CA ALA A 391 18.69 9.57 -10.86
C ALA A 391 18.48 9.84 -9.36
N ILE A 392 18.03 8.84 -8.59
CA ILE A 392 17.83 8.96 -7.14
C ILE A 392 19.00 8.46 -6.29
N ALA A 393 20.09 7.96 -6.90
CA ALA A 393 21.19 7.35 -6.15
C ALA A 393 21.83 8.32 -5.14
N LEU A 394 22.09 9.55 -5.56
CA LEU A 394 22.65 10.59 -4.69
C LEU A 394 21.70 11.01 -3.55
N PRO A 395 20.43 11.39 -3.80
CA PRO A 395 19.53 11.76 -2.71
C PRO A 395 19.16 10.56 -1.81
N PHE A 396 19.20 9.33 -2.34
CA PHE A 396 19.09 8.11 -1.51
C PHE A 396 20.30 7.95 -0.59
N TYR A 397 21.52 8.16 -1.10
CA TYR A 397 22.73 8.15 -0.28
C TYR A 397 22.68 9.21 0.84
N GLN A 398 22.18 10.42 0.54
CA GLN A 398 21.98 11.46 1.55
C GLN A 398 21.05 11.02 2.68
N VAL A 399 19.94 10.34 2.35
CA VAL A 399 19.02 9.77 3.34
C VAL A 399 19.66 8.65 4.15
N TYR A 400 20.48 7.80 3.51
CA TYR A 400 21.28 6.80 4.21
C TYR A 400 22.24 7.42 5.21
N SER A 401 23.06 8.38 4.79
CA SER A 401 23.99 9.08 5.67
C SER A 401 23.28 9.78 6.83
N SER A 402 22.15 10.46 6.58
CA SER A 402 21.38 11.12 7.63
C SER A 402 20.80 10.11 8.63
N THR A 403 20.22 9.00 8.15
CA THR A 403 19.69 7.95 9.02
C THR A 403 20.79 7.31 9.86
N TYR A 404 21.97 7.10 9.26
CA TYR A 404 23.14 6.58 9.94
C TYR A 404 23.67 7.55 11.01
N THR A 405 23.82 8.84 10.70
CA THR A 405 24.22 9.87 11.67
C THR A 405 23.24 9.92 12.84
N ASN A 406 21.94 9.93 12.57
CA ASN A 406 20.91 9.91 13.63
C ASN A 406 21.04 8.68 14.53
N ALA A 407 21.30 7.51 13.94
CA ALA A 407 21.54 6.27 14.67
C ALA A 407 22.82 6.33 15.52
N ALA A 408 23.90 6.91 15.00
CA ALA A 408 25.16 7.12 15.72
C ALA A 408 24.98 8.10 16.89
N VAL A 409 24.31 9.23 16.67
CA VAL A 409 23.96 10.23 17.69
C VAL A 409 23.13 9.61 18.80
N ARG A 410 22.11 8.80 18.47
CA ARG A 410 21.29 8.11 19.45
C ARG A 410 22.09 7.14 20.31
N ARG A 411 22.95 6.33 19.68
CA ARG A 411 23.83 5.39 20.39
C ARG A 411 24.82 6.13 21.30
N ALA A 412 25.36 7.26 20.85
CA ALA A 412 26.23 8.10 21.65
C ALA A 412 25.49 8.70 22.87
N GLY A 413 24.28 9.21 22.67
CA GLY A 413 23.41 9.69 23.74
C GLY A 413 23.07 8.61 24.76
N GLN A 414 22.69 7.41 24.31
CA GLN A 414 22.41 6.26 25.18
C GLN A 414 23.62 5.86 26.01
N ALA A 415 24.81 5.81 25.40
CA ALA A 415 26.06 5.50 26.11
C ALA A 415 26.38 6.58 27.17
N SER A 416 26.20 7.86 26.83
CA SER A 416 26.42 8.97 27.76
C SER A 416 25.45 8.92 28.94
N ASN A 417 24.17 8.61 28.72
CA ASN A 417 23.16 8.50 29.77
C ASN A 417 23.44 7.36 30.74
N ALA A 418 24.01 6.26 30.25
CA ALA A 418 24.43 5.14 31.08
C ALA A 418 25.70 5.44 31.90
N GLY A 419 26.18 6.70 31.92
CA GLY A 419 27.46 7.10 32.51
C GLY A 419 28.68 6.62 31.70
N GLY A 420 28.43 5.95 30.58
CA GLY A 420 29.44 5.38 29.71
C GLY A 420 30.11 6.40 28.80
N ILE A 421 31.11 5.91 28.09
CA ILE A 421 31.81 6.58 27.01
C ILE A 421 31.25 6.03 25.70
N ALA A 422 30.80 6.91 24.81
CA ALA A 422 30.41 6.48 23.48
C ALA A 422 31.66 5.97 22.74
N PRO A 423 31.61 4.81 22.06
CA PRO A 423 32.77 4.28 21.37
C PRO A 423 33.32 5.29 20.36
N ALA A 424 34.62 5.59 20.43
CA ALA A 424 35.25 6.59 19.57
C ALA A 424 35.02 6.33 18.06
N SER A 425 34.93 5.05 17.67
CA SER A 425 34.61 4.65 16.29
C SER A 425 33.21 5.09 15.85
N VAL A 426 32.20 4.98 16.72
CA VAL A 426 30.82 5.41 16.42
C VAL A 426 30.77 6.92 16.22
N ILE A 427 31.52 7.68 17.01
CA ILE A 427 31.59 9.13 16.88
C ILE A 427 32.31 9.53 15.59
N SER A 428 33.49 8.96 15.32
CA SER A 428 34.29 9.33 14.14
C SER A 428 33.57 9.00 12.84
N GLU A 429 33.00 7.79 12.74
CA GLU A 429 32.23 7.41 11.55
C GLU A 429 30.94 8.25 11.44
N GLY A 430 30.29 8.56 12.56
CA GLY A 430 29.10 9.41 12.61
C GLY A 430 29.36 10.83 12.09
N VAL A 431 30.49 11.43 12.48
CA VAL A 431 30.95 12.75 12.00
C VAL A 431 31.23 12.68 10.50
N GLU A 432 31.98 11.69 10.03
CA GLU A 432 32.32 11.53 8.61
C GLU A 432 31.05 11.40 7.75
N ALA A 433 30.10 10.57 8.16
CA ALA A 433 28.84 10.40 7.45
C ALA A 433 27.96 11.65 7.47
N ALA A 434 28.05 12.49 8.52
CA ALA A 434 27.27 13.71 8.64
C ALA A 434 27.81 14.87 7.78
N GLN A 435 29.09 14.86 7.42
CA GLN A 435 29.72 15.92 6.64
C GLN A 435 29.13 16.07 5.23
N ALA A 436 28.87 14.96 4.54
CA ALA A 436 28.34 15.00 3.17
C ALA A 436 26.92 15.60 3.09
N PRO A 437 25.94 15.20 3.94
CA PRO A 437 24.67 15.89 4.06
C PRO A 437 24.81 17.36 4.48
N ALA A 438 25.67 17.66 5.46
CA ALA A 438 25.86 19.02 5.95
C ALA A 438 26.44 19.97 4.89
N ALA A 439 27.21 19.46 3.92
CA ALA A 439 27.73 20.23 2.80
C ALA A 439 26.62 20.79 1.87
N SER A 440 25.40 20.22 1.93
CA SER A 440 24.24 20.76 1.21
C SER A 440 23.73 22.07 1.80
N GLY A 441 24.15 22.44 3.01
CA GLY A 441 23.62 23.59 3.74
C GLY A 441 22.25 23.37 4.37
N ASP A 442 21.71 22.14 4.33
CA ASP A 442 20.46 21.81 5.01
C ASP A 442 20.58 22.03 6.54
N PRO A 443 19.76 22.89 7.16
CA PRO A 443 19.86 23.18 8.59
C PRO A 443 19.67 21.94 9.47
N LEU A 444 18.88 20.96 9.03
CA LEU A 444 18.69 19.71 9.78
C LEU A 444 19.94 18.82 9.73
N ALA A 445 20.58 18.70 8.57
CA ALA A 445 21.85 18.01 8.44
C ALA A 445 22.96 18.66 9.26
N LEU A 446 23.02 20.01 9.27
CA LEU A 446 23.96 20.75 10.10
C LEU A 446 23.67 20.60 11.60
N LEU A 447 22.39 20.58 12.01
CA LEU A 447 22.00 20.29 13.40
C LEU A 447 22.51 18.93 13.84
N GLU A 448 22.33 17.88 13.04
CA GLU A 448 22.78 16.52 13.38
C GLU A 448 24.31 16.39 13.39
N LEU A 449 25.01 17.08 12.48
CA LEU A 449 26.47 17.19 12.53
C LEU A 449 26.94 17.86 13.82
N GLY A 450 26.34 18.99 14.20
CA GLY A 450 26.70 19.71 15.44
C GLY A 450 26.44 18.86 16.68
N LYS A 451 25.39 18.04 16.68
CA LYS A 451 25.10 17.08 17.77
C LYS A 451 26.16 16.00 17.89
N ILE A 452 26.57 15.35 16.80
CA ILE A 452 27.61 14.32 16.87
C ILE A 452 28.97 14.93 17.25
N GLU A 453 29.27 16.15 16.80
CA GLU A 453 30.46 16.92 17.23
C GLU A 453 30.41 17.27 18.73
N PHE A 454 29.23 17.59 19.26
CA PHE A 454 29.03 17.80 20.70
C PHE A 454 29.31 16.51 21.50
N TYR A 455 28.80 15.35 21.04
CA TYR A 455 29.11 14.07 21.66
C TYR A 455 30.60 13.71 21.58
N ALA A 456 31.24 14.06 20.47
CA ALA A 456 32.69 13.96 20.35
C ALA A 456 33.38 14.80 21.43
N ALA A 457 32.94 16.05 21.61
CA ALA A 457 33.51 16.96 22.59
C ALA A 457 33.37 16.44 24.03
N GLN A 458 32.22 15.88 24.40
CA GLN A 458 32.02 15.24 25.72
C GLN A 458 33.01 14.10 25.97
N GLU A 459 33.28 13.29 24.94
CA GLU A 459 34.24 12.19 25.05
C GLU A 459 35.68 12.70 25.27
N TRP A 460 36.05 13.80 24.59
CA TRP A 460 37.35 14.44 24.76
C TRP A 460 37.48 15.21 26.07
N GLU A 461 36.39 15.76 26.59
CA GLU A 461 36.34 16.43 27.89
C GLU A 461 36.74 15.48 29.02
N LYS A 462 36.25 14.24 29.00
CA LYS A 462 36.66 13.17 29.94
C LYS A 462 38.15 12.86 29.86
N ARG A 463 38.83 13.24 28.78
CA ARG A 463 40.28 13.08 28.55
C ARG A 463 41.08 14.37 28.79
N GLY A 464 40.44 15.45 29.25
CA GLY A 464 41.07 16.72 29.60
C GLY A 464 41.20 17.76 28.48
N GLY A 465 40.45 17.65 27.37
CA GLY A 465 40.62 18.52 26.18
C GLY A 465 39.33 18.93 25.44
N GLY A 466 38.20 19.08 26.12
CA GLY A 466 36.88 19.25 25.48
C GLY A 466 36.61 20.59 24.78
N ASN A 467 37.21 21.71 25.23
CA ASN A 467 36.80 23.06 24.83
C ASN A 467 36.92 23.34 23.33
N GLU A 468 38.01 22.94 22.68
CA GLU A 468 38.19 23.14 21.23
C GLU A 468 37.16 22.36 20.40
N ARG A 469 36.73 21.19 20.89
CA ARG A 469 35.74 20.36 20.22
C ARG A 469 34.33 20.92 20.38
N TYR A 470 34.00 21.49 21.54
CA TYR A 470 32.75 22.22 21.70
C TYR A 470 32.69 23.46 20.79
N GLN A 471 33.81 24.14 20.55
CA GLN A 471 33.87 25.24 19.57
C GLN A 471 33.58 24.77 18.14
N GLN A 472 33.99 23.55 17.75
CA GLN A 472 33.64 22.96 16.46
C GLN A 472 32.11 22.77 16.35
N ALA A 473 31.49 22.17 17.37
CA ALA A 473 30.03 22.00 17.41
C ALA A 473 29.29 23.35 17.34
N ILE A 474 29.76 24.36 18.08
CA ILE A 474 29.21 25.73 18.05
C ILE A 474 29.30 26.33 16.65
N ALA A 475 30.46 26.23 15.99
CA ALA A 475 30.63 26.73 14.63
C ALA A 475 29.69 26.02 13.63
N THR A 476 29.45 24.72 13.83
CA THR A 476 28.44 24.00 13.04
C THR A 476 27.03 24.48 13.32
N PHE A 477 26.66 24.74 14.59
CA PHE A 477 25.36 25.32 14.93
C PHE A 477 25.19 26.75 14.38
N ASP A 478 26.26 27.55 14.31
CA ASP A 478 26.22 28.88 13.69
C ASP A 478 25.84 28.79 12.20
N ARG A 479 26.44 27.84 11.48
CA ARG A 479 26.05 27.56 10.08
C ARG A 479 24.61 27.08 9.99
N ALA A 480 24.16 26.22 10.90
CA ALA A 480 22.79 25.74 10.93
C ALA A 480 21.78 26.88 11.15
N ILE A 481 22.09 27.83 12.05
CA ILE A 481 21.27 29.03 12.29
C ILE A 481 21.20 29.91 11.04
N ALA A 482 22.32 30.11 10.35
CA ALA A 482 22.35 30.90 9.12
C ALA A 482 21.51 30.29 7.99
N ALA A 483 21.31 28.97 7.99
CA ALA A 483 20.53 28.25 6.98
C ALA A 483 19.07 27.99 7.37
N ALA A 484 18.72 28.12 8.66
CA ALA A 484 17.39 27.77 9.16
C ALA A 484 16.35 28.86 8.88
N GLU A 485 15.11 28.43 8.64
CA GLU A 485 13.99 29.35 8.47
C GLU A 485 13.71 30.12 9.77
N PRO A 486 13.47 31.45 9.69
CA PRO A 486 13.13 32.26 10.86
C PRO A 486 11.92 31.70 11.60
N ASN A 487 11.95 31.76 12.93
CA ASN A 487 10.84 31.34 13.80
C ASN A 487 10.40 29.88 13.67
N SER A 488 11.21 29.02 13.05
CA SER A 488 10.94 27.59 12.90
C SER A 488 11.31 26.81 14.15
N LEU A 489 10.66 25.65 14.35
CA LEU A 489 11.00 24.72 15.42
C LEU A 489 12.47 24.24 15.33
N THR A 490 12.96 24.01 14.11
CA THR A 490 14.36 23.66 13.84
C THR A 490 15.30 24.73 14.37
N LEU A 491 14.98 26.00 14.17
CA LEU A 491 15.79 27.11 14.69
C LEU A 491 15.82 27.12 16.22
N ALA A 492 14.68 26.92 16.89
CA ALA A 492 14.63 26.82 18.35
C ALA A 492 15.51 25.68 18.89
N LEU A 493 15.48 24.51 18.23
CA LEU A 493 16.34 23.37 18.57
C LEU A 493 17.82 23.67 18.41
N ILE A 494 18.20 24.33 17.31
CA ILE A 494 19.61 24.69 17.07
C ILE A 494 20.09 25.66 18.16
N TYR A 495 19.31 26.69 18.50
CA TYR A 495 19.66 27.60 19.59
C TYR A 495 19.78 26.89 20.94
N SER A 496 18.84 25.98 21.27
CA SER A 496 18.91 25.19 22.50
C SER A 496 20.18 24.34 22.57
N ASN A 497 20.55 23.67 21.47
CA ASN A 497 21.75 22.84 21.41
C ASN A 497 23.05 23.65 21.44
N ARG A 498 23.04 24.85 20.85
CA ARG A 498 24.17 25.78 20.93
C ARG A 498 24.32 26.38 22.32
N ALA A 499 23.22 26.72 23.00
CA ALA A 499 23.22 27.14 24.40
C ALA A 499 23.86 26.07 25.30
N LEU A 500 23.48 24.81 25.10
CA LEU A 500 24.07 23.68 25.81
C LEU A 500 25.59 23.57 25.56
N ALA A 501 26.05 23.77 24.31
CA ALA A 501 27.47 23.79 24.01
C ALA A 501 28.22 24.96 24.66
N TYR A 502 27.62 26.16 24.72
CA TYR A 502 28.18 27.31 25.44
C TYR A 502 28.28 27.07 26.95
N SER A 503 27.28 26.41 27.53
CA SER A 503 27.27 26.04 28.96
C SER A 503 28.46 25.14 29.29
N ARG A 504 28.75 24.15 28.44
CA ARG A 504 29.88 23.22 28.62
C ARG A 504 31.25 23.89 28.59
N ILE A 505 31.41 25.01 27.89
CA ILE A 505 32.67 25.79 27.87
C ILE A 505 32.69 26.95 28.89
N GLY A 506 31.63 27.10 29.70
CA GLY A 506 31.53 28.12 30.75
C GLY A 506 31.13 29.53 30.28
N ASP A 507 30.66 29.70 29.04
CA ASP A 507 30.18 31.01 28.54
C ASP A 507 28.70 31.21 28.92
N GLN A 508 28.46 31.60 30.17
CA GLN A 508 27.11 31.80 30.71
C GLN A 508 26.32 32.89 29.97
N ALA A 509 26.99 33.96 29.52
CA ALA A 509 26.32 35.06 28.83
C ALA A 509 25.71 34.62 27.50
N ARG A 510 26.47 33.85 26.70
CA ARG A 510 25.96 33.31 25.43
C ARG A 510 24.96 32.19 25.63
N THR A 511 25.14 31.37 26.67
CA THR A 511 24.17 30.33 27.07
C THR A 511 22.80 30.94 27.31
N LEU A 512 22.71 31.95 28.18
CA LEU A 512 21.44 32.63 28.51
C LEU A 512 20.83 33.31 27.29
N ARG A 513 21.66 33.91 26.43
CA ARG A 513 21.18 34.55 25.20
C ARG A 513 20.49 33.54 24.27
N ASP A 514 21.14 32.43 23.98
CA ASP A 514 20.61 31.41 23.06
C ASP A 514 19.40 30.68 23.65
N ALA A 515 19.45 30.37 24.94
CA ALA A 515 18.31 29.85 25.71
C ALA A 515 17.08 30.74 25.58
N ASN A 516 17.24 32.05 25.78
CA ASN A 516 16.13 33.00 25.67
C ASN A 516 15.57 33.08 24.25
N ILE A 517 16.42 33.05 23.21
CA ILE A 517 15.97 33.04 21.82
C ILE A 517 15.15 31.76 21.52
N ALA A 518 15.60 30.59 21.97
CA ALA A 518 14.86 29.35 21.80
C ALA A 518 13.46 29.42 22.47
N LEU A 519 13.38 29.99 23.68
CA LEU A 519 12.12 30.21 24.39
C LEU A 519 11.21 31.22 23.69
N GLU A 520 11.76 32.30 23.13
CA GLU A 520 11.00 33.29 22.36
C GLU A 520 10.35 32.66 21.14
N ILE A 521 11.09 31.85 20.37
CA ILE A 521 10.54 31.13 19.21
C ILE A 521 9.41 30.19 19.63
N CYS A 522 9.55 29.53 20.77
CA CYS A 522 8.53 28.63 21.31
C CYS A 522 7.30 29.32 21.92
N ARG A 523 7.37 30.64 22.19
CA ARG A 523 6.22 31.45 22.64
C ARG A 523 5.40 32.02 21.50
N LEU A 524 5.87 31.91 20.25
CA LEU A 524 5.14 32.43 19.10
C LEU A 524 3.84 31.64 18.89
N PRO A 525 2.69 32.28 18.61
CA PRO A 525 1.37 31.63 18.55
C PRO A 525 1.32 30.38 17.66
N ARG A 526 2.12 30.33 16.59
CA ARG A 526 2.20 29.19 15.68
C ARG A 526 2.82 27.93 16.32
N ASN A 527 3.58 28.09 17.40
CA ASN A 527 4.36 27.06 18.07
C ASN A 527 3.90 26.78 19.51
N VAL A 528 2.95 27.56 20.05
CA VAL A 528 2.54 27.51 21.47
C VAL A 528 1.91 26.17 21.85
N ASP A 529 1.12 25.58 20.97
CA ASP A 529 0.45 24.29 21.19
C ASP A 529 1.27 23.09 20.67
N ASP A 530 2.49 23.34 20.20
CA ASP A 530 3.38 22.26 19.80
C ASP A 530 3.99 21.62 21.05
N ASN A 531 3.67 20.35 21.29
CA ASN A 531 4.26 19.53 22.36
C ASN A 531 5.81 19.61 22.33
N ASN A 532 6.40 19.81 21.16
CA ASN A 532 7.84 19.96 20.99
C ASN A 532 8.42 21.17 21.75
N CYS A 533 7.66 22.26 21.86
CA CYS A 533 8.07 23.44 22.60
C CYS A 533 7.89 23.30 24.11
N VAL A 534 7.16 22.29 24.59
CA VAL A 534 7.17 21.93 26.01
C VAL A 534 8.52 21.31 26.38
N ASP A 535 9.03 20.40 25.56
CA ASP A 535 10.31 19.73 25.82
C ASP A 535 11.49 20.70 25.70
N ILE A 536 11.50 21.60 24.71
CA ILE A 536 12.51 22.66 24.60
C ILE A 536 12.50 23.55 25.84
N ARG A 537 11.31 23.97 26.33
CA ARG A 537 11.20 24.80 27.54
C ARG A 537 11.77 24.11 28.78
N LYS A 538 11.53 22.80 28.89
CA LYS A 538 12.04 22.00 30.00
C LYS A 538 13.57 21.92 29.96
N GLU A 539 14.15 21.58 28.81
CA GLU A 539 15.61 21.49 28.66
C GLU A 539 16.28 22.85 28.89
N VAL A 540 15.73 23.93 28.34
CA VAL A 540 16.27 25.27 28.56
C VAL A 540 16.23 25.65 30.05
N ALA A 541 15.17 25.29 30.77
CA ALA A 541 15.10 25.53 32.22
C ALA A 541 16.20 24.77 32.97
N GLU A 542 16.52 23.54 32.57
CA GLU A 542 17.61 22.74 33.15
C GLU A 542 18.98 23.35 32.82
N ILE A 543 19.20 23.83 31.59
CA ILE A 543 20.44 24.52 31.18
C ILE A 543 20.66 25.80 31.98
N VAL A 544 19.60 26.57 32.26
CA VAL A 544 19.67 27.86 32.98
C VAL A 544 19.89 27.67 34.48
N GLN A 545 19.48 26.52 35.05
CA GLN A 545 19.66 26.24 36.48
C GLN A 545 21.08 25.84 36.87
N GLN A 546 21.92 25.47 35.90
CA GLN A 546 23.33 25.13 36.09
C GLN A 546 24.23 26.34 35.85
#